data_AF-A0A0D3KN91-F1
#
_entry.id   AF-A0A0D3KN91-F1
#
_cell.length_a   1.000
_cell.length_b   1.000
_cell.length_c   1.000
_cell.angle_alpha   90.00
_cell.angle_beta   90.00
_cell.angle_gamma   90.00
#
_symmetry.space_group_name_H-M   'P 1'
#
loop_
_entity.id
_entity.type
_entity.pdbx_description
1 polymer ?
#
loop_
_entity_poly.entity_id
_entity_poly.type
_entity_poly.pdbx_seq_one_letter_code
_entity_poly.pdbx_strand_id
1 'polypeptide(L)'
;MTPLAYATVQGWLAPPEGDMSARVTLVAVYIDAPRGSAAAAEREAALAQERRHLPAAVYTQLSISLLYARGGGMAEGGAEPGSAEEYDSLYPINALRNLAAGEARTELVFLLDVDFVPSAGLLRELQQQRPALLDTLAASRTALVVPAFEVDAAAPMPRVQSSLSALLRRGAASSFHEAHFRHGHGPTDAARWATASAPYEVAFEEYYEPYIIASRAWLPNYDERFRGYGMNKGAPREAAAECLTENSMYDLTYKVL
;
A
#
# COMPACT_ATOMS: atom_id res chain seq x y z
N MET A 1 18.84 22.85 13.18
CA MET A 1 17.68 22.72 12.27
C MET A 1 17.78 21.38 11.58
N THR A 2 16.95 20.42 11.97
CA THR A 2 16.82 19.12 11.28
C THR A 2 15.95 19.35 10.02
N PRO A 3 16.34 18.84 8.84
CA PRO A 3 15.55 19.04 7.63
C PRO A 3 14.13 18.46 7.80
N LEU A 4 13.12 19.20 7.33
CA LEU A 4 11.78 18.65 7.10
C LEU A 4 11.92 17.58 6.02
N ALA A 5 11.55 16.34 6.30
CA ALA A 5 11.23 15.40 5.24
C ALA A 5 9.81 15.73 4.76
N TYR A 6 9.70 16.39 3.61
CA TYR A 6 8.42 16.62 2.93
C TYR A 6 8.36 15.76 1.67
N ALA A 7 7.21 15.10 1.49
CA ALA A 7 6.87 14.43 0.25
C ALA A 7 5.77 15.26 -0.42
N THR A 8 6.05 15.75 -1.63
CA THR A 8 5.08 16.50 -2.42
C THR A 8 4.65 15.62 -3.58
N VAL A 9 3.37 15.25 -3.64
CA VAL A 9 2.81 14.49 -4.75
C VAL A 9 1.60 15.26 -5.30
N GLN A 10 1.56 15.44 -6.63
CA GLN A 10 0.48 16.15 -7.31
C GLN A 10 -0.60 15.15 -7.73
N GLY A 11 -1.85 15.36 -7.31
CA GLY A 11 -3.02 14.57 -7.71
C GLY A 11 -4.17 15.44 -8.24
N TRP A 12 -5.31 14.82 -8.55
CA TRP A 12 -6.55 15.50 -8.96
C TRP A 12 -7.67 15.16 -7.96
N LEU A 13 -8.50 16.13 -7.57
CA LEU A 13 -9.71 15.88 -6.77
C LEU A 13 -10.93 16.05 -7.67
N ALA A 14 -11.79 15.03 -7.73
CA ALA A 14 -13.11 15.17 -8.32
C ALA A 14 -14.10 15.78 -7.31
N PRO A 15 -14.77 16.88 -7.67
CA PRO A 15 -15.90 17.39 -6.91
C PRO A 15 -17.12 16.46 -7.10
N PRO A 16 -18.15 16.55 -6.23
CA PRO A 16 -19.36 15.72 -6.32
C PRO A 16 -20.15 15.83 -7.65
N GLU A 17 -19.76 16.73 -8.55
CA GLU A 17 -20.32 16.87 -9.89
C GLU A 17 -19.19 17.12 -10.92
N GLY A 18 -18.64 16.03 -11.49
CA GLY A 18 -18.16 15.93 -12.88
C GLY A 18 -17.05 16.85 -13.41
N ASP A 19 -16.52 17.81 -12.65
CA ASP A 19 -15.43 18.68 -13.10
C ASP A 19 -14.07 18.18 -12.60
N MET A 20 -13.41 17.38 -13.43
CA MET A 20 -12.08 16.82 -13.16
C MET A 20 -10.92 17.83 -13.24
N SER A 21 -11.16 19.13 -13.34
CA SER A 21 -10.10 20.13 -13.61
C SER A 21 -9.31 20.61 -12.38
N ALA A 22 -9.72 20.24 -11.16
CA ALA A 22 -9.04 20.70 -9.94
C ALA A 22 -7.86 19.79 -9.55
N ARG A 23 -6.64 20.19 -9.91
CA ARG A 23 -5.41 19.60 -9.34
C ARG A 23 -5.37 19.89 -7.84
N VAL A 24 -5.15 18.85 -7.04
CA VAL A 24 -4.87 18.99 -5.61
C VAL A 24 -3.57 18.27 -5.28
N THR A 25 -2.62 19.04 -4.78
CA THR A 25 -1.35 18.55 -4.27
C THR A 25 -1.58 18.04 -2.84
N LEU A 26 -1.24 16.77 -2.60
CA LEU A 26 -1.27 16.19 -1.27
C LEU A 26 0.16 16.20 -0.71
N VAL A 27 0.29 16.66 0.53
CA VAL A 27 1.57 16.73 1.24
C VAL A 27 1.42 16.02 2.57
N ALA A 28 2.16 14.93 2.76
CA ALA A 28 2.30 14.32 4.07
C ALA A 28 3.49 14.95 4.79
N VAL A 29 3.28 15.43 6.02
CA VAL A 29 4.35 15.94 6.87
C VAL A 29 4.43 15.10 8.12
N TYR A 30 5.59 14.47 8.34
CA TYR A 30 5.89 13.78 9.59
C TYR A 30 6.42 14.78 10.63
N ILE A 31 5.79 14.77 11.79
CA ILE A 31 6.13 15.52 12.98
C ILE A 31 6.69 14.50 13.97
N ASP A 32 7.99 14.60 14.23
CA ASP A 32 8.70 13.72 15.16
C ASP A 32 8.44 14.09 16.63
N ALA A 33 7.16 14.19 16.99
CA ALA A 33 6.66 14.45 18.32
C ALA A 33 5.22 13.93 18.47
N PRO A 34 4.79 13.51 19.68
CA PRO A 34 3.42 13.08 19.92
C PRO A 34 2.41 14.19 19.65
N ARG A 35 1.25 13.80 19.09
CA ARG A 35 0.14 14.73 18.85
C ARG A 35 -0.25 15.40 20.18
N GLY A 36 -0.46 16.72 20.13
CA GLY A 36 -0.79 17.52 21.33
C GLY A 36 0.39 17.87 22.24
N SER A 37 1.61 17.39 21.96
CA SER A 37 2.80 17.85 22.67
C SER A 37 3.18 19.28 22.28
N ALA A 38 3.92 19.98 23.15
CA ALA A 38 4.44 21.32 22.84
C ALA A 38 5.33 21.32 21.58
N ALA A 39 6.14 20.28 21.39
CA ALA A 39 6.97 20.11 20.20
C ALA A 39 6.14 19.91 18.92
N ALA A 40 5.04 19.17 18.99
CA ALA A 40 4.11 19.03 17.88
C ALA A 40 3.40 20.35 17.55
N ALA A 41 2.92 21.08 18.57
CA ALA A 41 2.26 22.38 18.40
C ALA A 41 3.21 23.43 17.78
N GLU A 42 4.47 23.48 18.20
CA GLU A 42 5.49 24.34 17.60
C GLU A 42 5.68 24.00 16.11
N ARG A 43 5.68 22.72 15.78
CA ARG A 43 5.86 22.25 14.40
C ARG A 43 4.65 22.57 13.52
N GLU A 44 3.44 22.39 14.04
CA GLU A 44 2.19 22.78 13.39
C GLU A 44 2.12 24.29 13.12
N ALA A 45 2.53 25.10 14.09
CA ALA A 45 2.56 26.56 13.95
C ALA A 45 3.54 26.99 12.85
N ALA A 46 4.73 26.38 12.77
CA ALA A 46 5.69 26.62 11.70
C ALA A 46 5.10 26.26 10.32
N LEU A 47 4.42 25.11 10.21
CA LEU A 47 3.74 24.71 8.97
C LEU A 47 2.61 25.67 8.58
N ALA A 48 1.82 26.12 9.55
CA ALA A 48 0.77 27.10 9.32
C ALA A 48 1.33 28.46 8.87
N GLN A 49 2.50 28.85 9.38
CA GLN A 49 3.22 30.06 8.95
C GLN A 49 3.73 29.91 7.51
N GLU A 50 4.38 28.82 7.15
CA GLU A 50 4.81 28.54 5.79
C GLU A 50 3.63 28.55 4.80
N ARG A 51 2.51 27.93 5.18
CA ARG A 51 1.28 27.91 4.36
C ARG A 51 0.78 29.32 4.02
N ARG A 52 0.90 30.30 4.92
CA ARG A 52 0.47 31.68 4.68
C ARG A 52 1.27 32.38 3.58
N HIS A 53 2.49 31.92 3.29
CA HIS A 53 3.33 32.47 2.24
C HIS A 53 3.06 31.82 0.87
N LEU A 54 2.25 30.76 0.82
CA LEU A 54 1.86 30.13 -0.44
C LEU A 54 0.82 30.99 -1.18
N PRO A 55 0.94 31.16 -2.51
CA PRO A 55 -0.09 31.81 -3.31
C PRO A 55 -1.46 31.14 -3.14
N ALA A 56 -2.54 31.91 -3.24
CA ALA A 56 -3.91 31.40 -3.07
C ALA A 56 -4.27 30.27 -4.03
N ALA A 57 -3.77 30.34 -5.26
CA ALA A 57 -3.93 29.27 -6.26
C ALA A 57 -3.28 27.95 -5.84
N VAL A 58 -2.24 27.99 -4.99
CA VAL A 58 -1.50 26.80 -4.53
C VAL A 58 -2.13 26.22 -3.27
N TYR A 59 -2.40 27.03 -2.23
CA TYR A 59 -2.86 26.46 -0.96
C TYR A 59 -4.33 26.01 -0.98
N THR A 60 -5.17 26.57 -1.85
CA THR A 60 -6.56 26.10 -2.05
C THR A 60 -6.62 24.74 -2.74
N GLN A 61 -5.52 24.39 -3.40
CA GLN A 61 -5.27 23.11 -4.05
C GLN A 61 -4.33 22.23 -3.21
N LEU A 62 -4.10 22.52 -1.93
CA LEU A 62 -3.16 21.79 -1.08
C LEU A 62 -3.90 21.09 0.06
N SER A 63 -3.78 19.77 0.14
CA SER A 63 -4.25 18.99 1.30
C SER A 63 -3.04 18.46 2.06
N ILE A 64 -2.90 18.88 3.32
CA ILE A 64 -1.76 18.49 4.17
C ILE A 64 -2.25 17.45 5.20
N SER A 65 -1.60 16.29 5.25
CA SER A 65 -1.80 15.30 6.30
C SER A 65 -0.62 15.33 7.27
N LEU A 66 -0.89 15.52 8.56
CA LEU A 66 0.14 15.52 9.60
C LEU A 66 0.21 14.15 10.26
N LEU A 67 1.40 13.55 10.26
CA LEU A 67 1.71 12.31 10.96
C LEU A 67 2.51 12.66 12.21
N TYR A 68 2.20 12.04 13.33
CA TYR A 68 2.88 12.30 14.61
C TYR A 68 3.63 11.07 15.08
N ALA A 69 4.77 11.26 15.73
CA ALA A 69 5.44 10.19 16.45
C ALA A 69 4.50 9.60 17.51
N ARG A 70 4.49 8.28 17.68
CA ARG A 70 3.69 7.65 18.74
C ARG A 70 4.28 7.99 20.11
N GLY A 71 3.53 8.69 20.95
CA GLY A 71 3.89 8.92 22.36
C GLY A 71 3.79 7.62 23.16
N GLY A 72 4.79 7.31 23.97
CA GLY A 72 4.81 6.09 24.78
C GLY A 72 4.02 6.20 26.08
N GLY A 73 3.11 5.24 26.32
CA GLY A 73 2.49 4.93 27.62
C GLY A 73 0.98 4.65 27.51
N MET A 74 0.58 3.37 27.51
CA MET A 74 -0.82 2.98 27.74
C MET A 74 -1.22 3.45 29.15
N ALA A 75 -2.05 4.49 29.26
CA ALA A 75 -2.66 4.87 30.51
C ALA A 75 -3.95 4.08 30.69
N GLU A 76 -4.05 3.31 31.77
CA GLU A 76 -5.26 2.59 32.14
C GLU A 76 -6.39 3.58 32.48
N GLY A 77 -7.55 3.41 31.84
CA GLY A 77 -8.83 3.72 32.50
C GLY A 77 -9.60 4.98 32.09
N GLY A 78 -9.28 5.64 30.97
CA GLY A 78 -10.12 6.72 30.43
C GLY A 78 -10.43 6.50 28.94
N ALA A 79 -11.68 6.65 28.52
CA ALA A 79 -12.01 6.63 27.09
C ALA A 79 -11.30 7.81 26.40
N GLU A 80 -10.39 7.50 25.46
CA GLU A 80 -9.46 8.45 24.83
C GLU A 80 -10.12 9.34 23.75
N PRO A 81 -9.74 10.62 23.61
CA PRO A 81 -10.01 11.40 22.40
C PRO A 81 -9.09 10.92 21.27
N GLY A 82 -9.66 10.39 20.19
CA GLY A 82 -8.91 9.73 19.10
C GLY A 82 -9.09 8.21 19.15
N SER A 83 -10.33 7.75 19.01
CA SER A 83 -10.62 6.32 18.85
C SER A 83 -9.79 5.72 17.70
N ALA A 84 -9.48 4.43 17.77
CA ALA A 84 -8.83 3.72 16.67
C ALA A 84 -9.54 3.96 15.33
N GLU A 85 -10.87 4.13 15.35
CA GLU A 85 -11.70 4.47 14.20
C GLU A 85 -11.37 5.84 13.58
N GLU A 86 -11.00 6.84 14.38
CA GLU A 86 -10.63 8.17 13.89
C GLU A 86 -9.20 8.20 13.33
N TYR A 87 -8.26 7.49 13.98
CA TYR A 87 -6.90 7.27 13.49
C TYR A 87 -6.88 6.49 12.16
N ASP A 88 -7.70 5.44 12.09
CA ASP A 88 -7.88 4.61 10.91
C ASP A 88 -8.60 5.32 9.77
N SER A 89 -9.19 6.51 9.96
CA SER A 89 -9.82 7.27 8.87
C SER A 89 -8.92 8.34 8.24
N LEU A 90 -7.90 8.80 8.98
CA LEU A 90 -7.01 9.89 8.56
C LEU A 90 -5.59 9.44 8.19
N TYR A 91 -5.26 8.16 8.39
CA TYR A 91 -3.94 7.63 8.07
C TYR A 91 -3.65 7.76 6.55
N PRO A 92 -2.63 8.53 6.12
CA PRO A 92 -2.37 8.82 4.71
C PRO A 92 -1.63 7.67 4.02
N ILE A 93 -2.23 6.48 4.01
CA ILE A 93 -1.60 5.22 3.61
C ILE A 93 -1.02 5.26 2.20
N ASN A 94 -1.75 5.84 1.25
CA ASN A 94 -1.32 5.88 -0.16
C ASN A 94 -0.21 6.91 -0.41
N ALA A 95 -0.24 8.07 0.27
CA ALA A 95 0.86 9.02 0.22
C ALA A 95 2.15 8.41 0.80
N LEU A 96 2.03 7.64 1.88
CA LEU A 96 3.16 6.91 2.46
C LEU A 96 3.69 5.80 1.55
N ARG A 97 2.82 5.08 0.83
CA ARG A 97 3.24 4.09 -0.19
C ARG A 97 4.01 4.74 -1.33
N ASN A 98 3.49 5.84 -1.88
CA ASN A 98 4.14 6.56 -2.96
C ASN A 98 5.50 7.12 -2.53
N LEU A 99 5.59 7.71 -1.33
CA LEU A 99 6.85 8.16 -0.76
C LEU A 99 7.85 7.02 -0.60
N ALA A 100 7.42 5.90 -0.01
CA ALA A 100 8.28 4.73 0.18
C ALA A 100 8.80 4.16 -1.16
N ALA A 101 7.95 4.11 -2.18
CA ALA A 101 8.34 3.68 -3.52
C ALA A 101 9.33 4.65 -4.18
N GLY A 102 9.13 5.96 -4.01
CA GLY A 102 10.04 7.00 -4.53
C GLY A 102 11.41 7.01 -3.87
N GLU A 103 11.48 6.72 -2.57
CA GLU A 103 12.72 6.66 -1.78
C GLU A 103 13.42 5.29 -1.84
N ALA A 104 12.79 4.29 -2.45
CA ALA A 104 13.37 2.98 -2.60
C ALA A 104 14.66 3.03 -3.43
N ARG A 105 15.74 2.43 -2.89
CA ARG A 105 17.06 2.41 -3.53
C ARG A 105 17.23 1.30 -4.57
N THR A 106 16.31 0.34 -4.58
CA THR A 106 16.32 -0.80 -5.50
C THR A 106 15.27 -0.59 -6.58
N GLU A 107 15.55 -1.09 -7.78
CA GLU A 107 14.61 -0.96 -8.90
C GLU A 107 13.33 -1.75 -8.69
N LEU A 108 13.46 -2.96 -8.16
CA LEU A 108 12.34 -3.80 -7.76
C LEU A 108 11.99 -3.52 -6.30
N VAL A 109 10.70 -3.36 -6.04
CA VAL A 109 10.14 -3.16 -4.70
C VAL A 109 9.10 -4.24 -4.43
N PHE A 110 8.96 -4.63 -3.16
CA PHE A 110 7.92 -5.56 -2.71
C PHE A 110 6.95 -4.80 -1.80
N LEU A 111 5.72 -4.63 -2.26
CA LEU A 111 4.66 -3.98 -1.51
C LEU A 111 4.03 -4.98 -0.55
N LEU A 112 4.25 -4.79 0.76
CA LEU A 112 3.86 -5.73 1.79
C LEU A 112 3.35 -5.00 3.04
N ASP A 113 2.28 -5.51 3.65
CA ASP A 113 1.77 -5.00 4.91
C ASP A 113 2.61 -5.53 6.09
N VAL A 114 2.68 -4.76 7.19
CA VAL A 114 3.62 -5.00 8.30
C VAL A 114 3.36 -6.30 9.08
N ASP A 115 2.15 -6.82 9.00
CA ASP A 115 1.66 -8.02 9.66
C ASP A 115 1.88 -9.32 8.85
N PHE A 116 2.50 -9.22 7.68
CA PHE A 116 2.84 -10.37 6.86
C PHE A 116 4.22 -10.95 7.17
N VAL A 117 4.32 -12.28 7.04
CA VAL A 117 5.58 -13.01 7.15
C VAL A 117 5.96 -13.58 5.77
N PRO A 118 6.97 -13.03 5.08
CA PRO A 118 7.44 -13.58 3.82
C PRO A 118 8.02 -14.99 3.96
N SER A 119 7.87 -15.79 2.90
CA SER A 119 8.57 -17.07 2.77
C SER A 119 10.08 -16.89 2.95
N ALA A 120 10.70 -17.74 3.77
CA ALA A 120 12.12 -17.60 4.12
C ALA A 120 13.05 -17.64 2.90
N GLY A 121 12.64 -18.39 1.87
CA GLY A 121 13.39 -18.58 0.64
C GLY A 121 13.06 -17.62 -0.49
N LEU A 122 12.07 -16.71 -0.34
CA LEU A 122 11.53 -15.91 -1.46
C LEU A 122 12.62 -15.18 -2.24
N LEU A 123 13.45 -14.39 -1.55
CA LEU A 123 14.52 -13.63 -2.19
C LEU A 123 15.56 -14.56 -2.84
N ARG A 124 15.92 -15.64 -2.17
CA ARG A 124 16.89 -16.62 -2.69
C ARG A 124 16.36 -17.32 -3.94
N GLU A 125 15.10 -17.72 -3.94
CA GLU A 125 14.45 -18.36 -5.08
C GLU A 125 14.48 -17.43 -6.29
N LEU A 126 14.08 -16.16 -6.11
CA LEU A 126 14.08 -15.18 -7.19
C LEU A 126 15.48 -14.91 -7.73
N GLN A 127 16.47 -14.73 -6.87
CA GLN A 127 17.84 -14.41 -7.29
C GLN A 127 18.58 -15.59 -7.91
N GLN A 128 18.41 -16.81 -7.38
CA GLN A 128 19.22 -17.97 -7.76
C GLN A 128 18.51 -18.89 -8.75
N GLN A 129 17.19 -19.03 -8.64
CA GLN A 129 16.43 -20.00 -9.43
C GLN A 129 15.62 -19.32 -10.55
N ARG A 130 15.28 -18.04 -10.39
CA ARG A 130 14.46 -17.29 -11.37
C ARG A 130 15.06 -15.92 -11.75
N PRO A 131 16.36 -15.78 -12.03
CA PRO A 131 16.96 -14.47 -12.35
C PRO A 131 16.33 -13.81 -13.58
N ALA A 132 15.96 -14.59 -14.61
CA ALA A 132 15.29 -14.07 -15.81
C ALA A 132 13.91 -13.45 -15.51
N LEU A 133 13.24 -13.89 -14.44
CA LEU A 133 12.01 -13.27 -13.98
C LEU A 133 12.29 -11.88 -13.41
N LEU A 134 13.35 -11.71 -12.62
CA LEU A 134 13.76 -10.40 -12.11
C LEU A 134 14.10 -9.43 -13.25
N ASP A 135 14.80 -9.91 -14.28
CA ASP A 135 15.10 -9.11 -15.48
C ASP A 135 13.81 -8.69 -16.20
N THR A 136 12.84 -9.61 -16.31
CA THR A 136 11.53 -9.32 -16.91
C THR A 136 10.77 -8.25 -16.11
N LEU A 137 10.75 -8.36 -14.79
CA LEU A 137 10.10 -7.38 -13.90
C LEU A 137 10.74 -5.99 -14.00
N ALA A 138 12.06 -5.93 -14.19
CA ALA A 138 12.77 -4.65 -14.35
C ALA A 138 12.52 -4.02 -15.73
N ALA A 139 12.44 -4.83 -16.79
CA ALA A 139 12.38 -4.34 -18.17
C ALA A 139 10.96 -4.14 -18.72
N SER A 140 9.91 -4.54 -17.99
CA SER A 140 8.55 -4.55 -18.51
C SER A 140 7.50 -4.20 -17.46
N ARG A 141 6.28 -3.90 -17.92
CA ARG A 141 5.07 -3.69 -17.09
C ARG A 141 4.52 -5.00 -16.53
N THR A 142 5.38 -5.81 -15.92
CA THR A 142 5.03 -7.07 -15.28
C THR A 142 5.10 -6.90 -13.77
N ALA A 143 4.06 -7.35 -13.08
CA ALA A 143 4.03 -7.49 -11.64
C ALA A 143 4.04 -8.97 -11.26
N LEU A 144 4.94 -9.34 -10.36
CA LEU A 144 4.97 -10.67 -9.76
C LEU A 144 4.10 -10.68 -8.51
N VAL A 145 2.96 -11.36 -8.57
CA VAL A 145 2.08 -11.59 -7.42
C VAL A 145 2.72 -12.63 -6.50
N VAL A 146 2.86 -12.27 -5.23
CA VAL A 146 3.24 -13.17 -4.13
C VAL A 146 1.96 -13.54 -3.37
N PRO A 147 1.48 -14.78 -3.46
CA PRO A 147 0.22 -15.17 -2.82
C PRO A 147 0.25 -15.04 -1.30
N ALA A 148 -0.89 -14.62 -0.75
CA ALA A 148 -1.10 -14.38 0.67
C ALA A 148 -2.06 -15.42 1.25
N PHE A 149 -1.78 -15.88 2.47
CA PHE A 149 -2.56 -16.91 3.14
C PHE A 149 -2.70 -16.63 4.63
N GLU A 150 -3.84 -17.03 5.17
CA GLU A 150 -4.10 -17.10 6.62
C GLU A 150 -3.84 -18.53 7.08
N VAL A 151 -3.20 -18.68 8.24
CA VAL A 151 -2.83 -19.97 8.80
C VAL A 151 -3.37 -20.04 10.22
N ASP A 152 -3.93 -21.19 10.59
CA ASP A 152 -4.41 -21.42 11.95
C ASP A 152 -3.31 -21.15 12.97
N ALA A 153 -3.62 -20.42 14.03
CA ALA A 153 -2.66 -20.07 15.08
C ALA A 153 -2.01 -21.29 15.77
N ALA A 154 -2.69 -22.44 15.76
CA ALA A 154 -2.18 -23.70 16.29
C ALA A 154 -1.22 -24.43 15.35
N ALA A 155 -1.17 -24.05 14.06
CA ALA A 155 -0.31 -24.66 13.08
C ALA A 155 1.09 -24.01 13.07
N PRO A 156 2.14 -24.79 12.74
CA PRO A 156 3.47 -24.21 12.57
C PRO A 156 3.47 -23.27 11.36
N MET A 157 4.08 -22.09 11.52
CA MET A 157 4.20 -21.08 10.45
C MET A 157 4.90 -21.69 9.22
N PRO A 158 4.22 -21.82 8.06
CA PRO A 158 4.82 -22.37 6.86
C PRO A 158 5.86 -21.40 6.31
N ARG A 159 7.00 -21.94 5.86
CA ARG A 159 8.10 -21.14 5.30
C ARG A 159 8.40 -21.43 3.84
N VAL A 160 7.73 -22.44 3.28
CA VAL A 160 7.86 -22.92 1.89
C VAL A 160 6.49 -23.38 1.36
N GLN A 161 6.31 -23.29 0.03
CA GLN A 161 5.06 -23.65 -0.66
C GLN A 161 4.56 -25.04 -0.27
N SER A 162 5.42 -26.07 -0.25
CA SER A 162 5.01 -27.45 0.06
C SER A 162 4.37 -27.60 1.44
N SER A 163 4.89 -26.89 2.45
CA SER A 163 4.32 -26.87 3.81
C SER A 163 2.99 -26.15 3.88
N LEU A 164 2.83 -25.05 3.12
CA LEU A 164 1.58 -24.30 3.04
C LEU A 164 0.51 -25.06 2.24
N SER A 165 0.86 -25.69 1.12
CA SER A 165 -0.04 -26.59 0.39
C SER A 165 -0.52 -27.75 1.26
N ALA A 166 0.31 -28.26 2.17
CA ALA A 166 -0.10 -29.28 3.13
C ALA A 166 -1.05 -28.76 4.22
N LEU A 167 -0.99 -27.47 4.57
CA LEU A 167 -1.94 -26.81 5.45
C LEU A 167 -3.28 -26.58 4.74
N LEU A 168 -3.25 -26.08 3.51
CA LEU A 168 -4.43 -25.87 2.67
C LEU A 168 -5.24 -27.17 2.50
N ARG A 169 -4.57 -28.28 2.16
CA ARG A 169 -5.24 -29.59 1.98
C ARG A 169 -5.96 -30.12 3.21
N ARG A 170 -5.51 -29.76 4.42
CA ARG A 170 -6.12 -30.21 5.67
C ARG A 170 -7.06 -29.18 6.29
N GLY A 171 -7.29 -28.06 5.60
CA GLY A 171 -8.15 -26.97 6.07
C GLY A 171 -7.56 -26.15 7.22
N ALA A 172 -6.23 -26.16 7.40
CA ALA A 172 -5.52 -25.40 8.44
C ALA A 172 -4.85 -24.12 7.91
N ALA A 173 -5.15 -23.77 6.66
CA ALA A 173 -4.83 -22.50 6.04
C ALA A 173 -5.90 -22.18 4.98
N SER A 174 -6.04 -20.90 4.64
CA SER A 174 -6.92 -20.40 3.58
C SER A 174 -6.22 -19.30 2.80
N SER A 175 -6.71 -19.00 1.59
CA SER A 175 -6.32 -17.77 0.92
C SER A 175 -6.63 -16.57 1.83
N PHE A 176 -5.80 -15.54 1.79
CA PHE A 176 -5.97 -14.37 2.64
C PHE A 176 -7.33 -13.71 2.41
N HIS A 177 -8.04 -13.41 3.51
CA HIS A 177 -9.40 -12.88 3.51
C HIS A 177 -10.43 -13.69 2.69
N GLU A 178 -10.20 -14.98 2.43
CA GLU A 178 -11.11 -15.84 1.65
C GLU A 178 -12.56 -15.79 2.18
N ALA A 179 -12.72 -15.81 3.52
CA ALA A 179 -14.04 -15.80 4.17
C ALA A 179 -14.71 -14.41 4.22
N HIS A 180 -13.94 -13.33 4.12
CA HIS A 180 -14.43 -11.96 4.31
C HIS A 180 -14.55 -11.18 3.00
N PHE A 181 -13.57 -11.34 2.11
CA PHE A 181 -13.49 -10.60 0.86
C PHE A 181 -12.73 -11.38 -0.22
N ARG A 182 -13.34 -12.48 -0.68
CA ARG A 182 -12.78 -13.35 -1.73
C ARG A 182 -12.34 -12.59 -2.99
N HIS A 183 -13.02 -11.50 -3.35
CA HIS A 183 -12.71 -10.75 -4.58
C HIS A 183 -11.33 -10.08 -4.51
N GLY A 184 -10.85 -9.76 -3.30
CA GLY A 184 -9.54 -9.16 -3.04
C GLY A 184 -8.36 -10.01 -3.52
N HIS A 185 -8.47 -11.34 -3.44
CA HIS A 185 -7.35 -12.24 -3.73
C HIS A 185 -7.73 -13.44 -4.61
N GLY A 186 -9.01 -13.61 -4.93
CA GLY A 186 -9.55 -14.70 -5.74
C GLY A 186 -8.82 -14.93 -7.07
N PRO A 187 -8.48 -13.89 -7.85
CA PRO A 187 -7.77 -14.05 -9.12
C PRO A 187 -6.40 -14.73 -9.00
N THR A 188 -5.77 -14.72 -7.82
CA THR A 188 -4.51 -15.45 -7.57
C THR A 188 -4.67 -16.96 -7.78
N ASP A 189 -5.88 -17.51 -7.63
CA ASP A 189 -6.20 -18.95 -7.71
C ASP A 189 -5.29 -19.79 -6.80
N ALA A 190 -5.60 -19.75 -5.50
CA ALA A 190 -4.87 -20.47 -4.46
C ALA A 190 -4.76 -21.98 -4.73
N ALA A 191 -5.77 -22.58 -5.39
CA ALA A 191 -5.78 -24.01 -5.70
C ALA A 191 -4.76 -24.34 -6.81
N ARG A 192 -4.71 -23.51 -7.86
CA ARG A 192 -3.67 -23.60 -8.89
C ARG A 192 -2.29 -23.35 -8.29
N TRP A 193 -2.13 -22.30 -7.49
CA TRP A 193 -0.86 -22.00 -6.83
C TRP A 193 -0.32 -23.16 -6.01
N ALA A 194 -1.19 -23.85 -5.25
CA ALA A 194 -0.77 -24.92 -4.34
C ALA A 194 -0.10 -26.12 -5.05
N THR A 195 -0.28 -26.24 -6.37
CA THR A 195 0.28 -27.32 -7.20
C THR A 195 1.21 -26.83 -8.32
N ALA A 196 1.33 -25.50 -8.50
CA ALA A 196 2.13 -24.91 -9.56
C ALA A 196 3.63 -25.08 -9.29
N SER A 197 4.38 -25.45 -10.32
CA SER A 197 5.85 -25.52 -10.31
C SER A 197 6.52 -24.35 -11.04
N ALA A 198 5.73 -23.52 -11.72
CA ALA A 198 6.18 -22.38 -12.50
C ALA A 198 5.19 -21.22 -12.37
N PRO A 199 5.68 -19.96 -12.47
CA PRO A 199 4.83 -18.80 -12.48
C PRO A 199 3.80 -18.84 -13.59
N TYR A 200 2.63 -18.29 -13.32
CA TYR A 200 1.53 -18.25 -14.28
C TYR A 200 0.83 -16.91 -14.32
N GLU A 201 0.28 -16.57 -15.48
CA GLU A 201 -0.47 -15.33 -15.63
C GLU A 201 -1.90 -15.46 -15.11
N VAL A 202 -2.38 -14.36 -14.55
CA VAL A 202 -3.76 -14.16 -14.11
C VAL A 202 -4.27 -12.83 -14.66
N ALA A 203 -5.56 -12.76 -14.96
CA ALA A 203 -6.19 -11.51 -15.33
C ALA A 203 -6.40 -10.65 -14.09
N PHE A 204 -6.24 -9.33 -14.22
CA PHE A 204 -6.72 -8.42 -13.20
C PHE A 204 -8.25 -8.43 -13.20
N GLU A 205 -8.86 -8.54 -12.02
CA GLU A 205 -10.30 -8.42 -11.83
C GLU A 205 -10.60 -7.23 -10.91
N GLU A 206 -11.80 -6.66 -11.00
CA GLU A 206 -12.18 -5.56 -10.13
C GLU A 206 -12.07 -5.98 -8.65
N TYR A 207 -11.58 -5.06 -7.82
CA TYR A 207 -11.24 -5.27 -6.42
C TYR A 207 -10.04 -6.19 -6.14
N TYR A 208 -9.31 -6.67 -7.15
CA TYR A 208 -8.12 -7.46 -6.90
C TYR A 208 -7.03 -6.60 -6.23
N GLU A 209 -6.62 -6.98 -5.01
CA GLU A 209 -5.62 -6.29 -4.18
C GLU A 209 -4.37 -7.18 -3.95
N PRO A 210 -3.63 -7.56 -5.01
CA PRO A 210 -2.50 -8.48 -4.86
C PRO A 210 -1.32 -7.84 -4.12
N TYR A 211 -0.55 -8.68 -3.41
CA TYR A 211 0.79 -8.33 -2.95
C TYR A 211 1.78 -8.58 -4.09
N ILE A 212 2.48 -7.52 -4.52
CA ILE A 212 3.28 -7.59 -5.75
C ILE A 212 4.73 -7.15 -5.54
N ILE A 213 5.61 -7.82 -6.29
CA ILE A 213 6.96 -7.37 -6.61
C ILE A 213 6.93 -6.81 -8.03
N ALA A 214 7.32 -5.55 -8.19
CA ALA A 214 7.36 -4.89 -9.49
C ALA A 214 8.48 -3.84 -9.53
N SER A 215 8.84 -3.41 -10.73
CA SER A 215 9.73 -2.25 -10.89
C SER A 215 9.00 -0.97 -10.51
N ARG A 216 9.67 -0.12 -9.73
CA ARG A 216 9.18 1.20 -9.36
C ARG A 216 8.94 2.12 -10.57
N ALA A 217 9.60 1.87 -11.70
CA ALA A 217 9.37 2.62 -12.95
C ALA A 217 8.01 2.30 -13.58
N TRP A 218 7.44 1.13 -13.29
CA TRP A 218 6.18 0.65 -13.85
C TRP A 218 5.05 0.58 -12.83
N LEU A 219 5.35 0.76 -11.54
CA LEU A 219 4.32 0.86 -10.52
C LEU A 219 3.54 2.17 -10.70
N PRO A 220 2.21 2.10 -10.85
CA PRO A 220 1.39 3.30 -10.80
C PRO A 220 1.43 3.87 -9.38
N ASN A 221 1.32 5.20 -9.28
CA ASN A 221 1.11 5.83 -7.98
C ASN A 221 -0.26 5.43 -7.44
N TYR A 222 -0.32 5.20 -6.13
CA TYR A 222 -1.57 5.04 -5.43
C TYR A 222 -2.28 6.38 -5.32
N ASP A 223 -3.61 6.38 -5.46
CA ASP A 223 -4.41 7.60 -5.29
C ASP A 223 -4.42 8.02 -3.81
N GLU A 224 -3.76 9.13 -3.52
CA GLU A 224 -3.53 9.65 -2.17
C GLU A 224 -4.78 10.24 -1.51
N ARG A 225 -5.89 10.36 -2.26
CA ARG A 225 -7.20 10.72 -1.69
C ARG A 225 -7.71 9.62 -0.77
N PHE A 226 -7.38 8.35 -1.06
CA PHE A 226 -7.73 7.23 -0.19
C PHE A 226 -6.85 7.26 1.06
N ARG A 227 -7.52 7.33 2.21
CA ARG A 227 -6.92 7.35 3.53
C ARG A 227 -7.50 6.21 4.34
N GLY A 228 -6.75 5.80 5.33
CA GLY A 228 -7.25 4.87 6.31
C GLY A 228 -7.28 3.42 5.87
N TYR A 229 -8.02 2.62 6.64
CA TYR A 229 -8.16 1.18 6.42
C TYR A 229 -9.27 0.86 5.39
N GLY A 230 -9.02 -0.14 4.55
CA GLY A 230 -9.97 -0.68 3.56
C GLY A 230 -10.00 0.07 2.23
N MET A 231 -10.25 -0.68 1.14
CA MET A 231 -10.48 -0.18 -0.24
C MET A 231 -9.46 0.86 -0.74
N ASN A 232 -8.21 0.74 -0.31
CA ASN A 232 -7.14 1.72 -0.59
C ASN A 232 -6.12 1.21 -1.62
N LYS A 233 -6.17 -0.07 -2.02
CA LYS A 233 -5.30 -0.67 -3.05
C LYS A 233 -6.06 -0.92 -4.36
N GLY A 234 -7.27 -1.48 -4.29
CA GLY A 234 -8.04 -1.94 -5.46
C GLY A 234 -9.41 -1.29 -5.56
N ALA A 235 -9.49 0.04 -5.43
CA ALA A 235 -10.73 0.77 -5.59
C ALA A 235 -11.40 0.45 -6.95
N PRO A 236 -12.75 0.36 -6.99
CA PRO A 236 -13.49 -0.01 -8.19
C PRO A 236 -13.11 0.87 -9.39
N ARG A 237 -13.24 0.32 -10.60
CA ARG A 237 -12.85 1.02 -11.83
C ARG A 237 -13.51 2.38 -11.96
N GLU A 238 -14.70 2.55 -11.40
CA GLU A 238 -15.47 3.79 -11.40
C GLU A 238 -14.90 4.84 -10.43
N ALA A 239 -14.36 4.43 -9.28
CA ALA A 239 -13.62 5.32 -8.38
C ALA A 239 -12.23 5.68 -8.93
N ALA A 240 -11.66 4.80 -9.76
CA ALA A 240 -10.40 5.00 -10.48
C ALA A 240 -10.58 5.61 -11.88
N ALA A 241 -11.81 5.73 -12.40
CA ALA A 241 -12.10 6.12 -13.79
C ALA A 241 -11.64 7.55 -14.09
N GLU A 242 -11.62 8.40 -13.06
CA GLU A 242 -11.12 9.77 -13.12
C GLU A 242 -9.58 9.85 -13.06
N CYS A 243 -8.89 8.72 -12.80
CA CYS A 243 -7.43 8.60 -12.74
C CYS A 243 -6.85 7.63 -13.77
N LEU A 244 -7.63 7.18 -14.77
CA LEU A 244 -7.14 6.34 -15.87
C LEU A 244 -6.29 7.18 -16.84
N THR A 245 -5.11 7.57 -16.40
CA THR A 245 -3.99 7.88 -17.30
C THR A 245 -3.35 6.57 -17.76
N GLU A 246 -2.76 6.55 -18.95
CA GLU A 246 -1.79 5.52 -19.35
C GLU A 246 -0.84 5.28 -18.15
N ASN A 247 -0.76 4.05 -17.63
CA ASN A 247 -0.11 3.67 -16.36
C ASN A 247 -1.07 3.43 -15.18
N SER A 248 -2.05 2.55 -15.34
CA SER A 248 -2.87 2.05 -14.23
C SER A 248 -2.49 0.63 -13.78
N MET A 249 -2.91 0.23 -12.57
CA MET A 249 -2.79 -1.17 -12.10
C MET A 249 -3.48 -2.13 -13.07
N TYR A 250 -4.51 -1.68 -13.78
CA TYR A 250 -5.22 -2.46 -14.80
C TYR A 250 -4.36 -2.83 -16.02
N ASP A 251 -3.23 -2.13 -16.25
CA ASP A 251 -2.39 -2.30 -17.45
C ASP A 251 -1.16 -3.20 -17.21
N LEU A 252 -0.99 -3.70 -15.98
CA LEU A 252 0.11 -4.60 -15.63
C LEU A 252 -0.20 -6.03 -16.07
N THR A 253 0.83 -6.74 -16.53
CA THR A 253 0.77 -8.20 -16.65
C THR A 253 1.04 -8.82 -15.28
N TYR A 254 0.07 -9.55 -14.74
CA TYR A 254 0.19 -10.19 -13.43
C TYR A 254 0.67 -11.63 -13.59
N LYS A 255 1.83 -11.95 -13.03
CA LYS A 255 2.35 -13.32 -12.92
C LYS A 255 2.33 -13.73 -11.46
N VAL A 256 1.63 -14.81 -11.11
CA VAL A 256 1.70 -15.42 -9.79
C VAL A 256 2.98 -16.24 -9.69
N LEU A 257 3.74 -16.07 -8.60
CA LEU A 257 4.98 -16.81 -8.32
C LEU A 257 4.72 -18.30 -8.03
#